data_AF-A0A7J2IN87-F1
#
_entry.id   AF-A0A7J2IN87-F1
#
_cell.length_a   1.000
_cell.length_b   1.000
_cell.length_c   1.000
_cell.angle_alpha   90.00
_cell.angle_beta   90.00
_cell.angle_gamma   90.00
#
_symmetry.space_group_name_H-M   'P 1'
#
loop_
_entity.id
_entity.type
_entity.pdbx_description
1 polymer ?
#
loop_
_entity_poly.entity_id
_entity_poly.type
_entity_poly.pdbx_seq_one_letter_code
_entity_poly.pdbx_strand_id
1 'polypeptide(L)'
;MVFFISLIVFLTPIAILTHLENSWMKAVDANLPSMLKELVDGLSAGLSLPQALITVAKSGGFGPLDKPLKKLAVDVSWGAPFTEALKDFTNYLDTNLAKRLQGIIIEAYRSGGDVERVFMTAAEHLDRLWELRKTRASEVRPFMFIIYISFVVFLVITYAFNNVLFASLAQTSEMLAGYGAGGLSINPVTSALMSLILFHAIILEGFFGGLIIGKITTGKLFSGLIHSVILLLIGLLASQIIF
;
A
#
# COMPACT_ATOMS: atom_id res chain seq x y z
N MET A 1 18.79 -21.18 -2.06
CA MET A 1 17.75 -21.17 -0.99
C MET A 1 18.03 -20.20 0.15
N VAL A 2 19.21 -20.20 0.80
CA VAL A 2 19.51 -19.32 1.95
C VAL A 2 19.30 -17.82 1.64
N PHE A 3 19.73 -17.36 0.46
CA PHE A 3 19.49 -15.98 0.01
C PHE A 3 17.99 -15.62 -0.09
N PHE A 4 17.17 -16.56 -0.60
CA PHE A 4 15.74 -16.36 -0.78
C PHE A 4 15.01 -16.22 0.58
N ILE A 5 15.34 -17.10 1.53
CA ILE A 5 14.78 -17.05 2.88
C ILE A 5 15.22 -15.75 3.60
N SER A 6 16.50 -15.37 3.46
CA SER A 6 17.03 -14.13 4.06
C SER A 6 16.31 -12.89 3.52
N LEU A 7 16.01 -12.85 2.23
CA LEU A 7 15.26 -11.76 1.60
C LEU A 7 13.84 -11.63 2.17
N ILE A 8 13.13 -12.75 2.35
CA ILE A 8 11.78 -12.77 2.92
C ILE A 8 11.79 -12.28 4.37
N VAL A 9 12.72 -12.78 5.18
CA VAL A 9 12.84 -12.39 6.60
C VAL A 9 13.14 -10.89 6.73
N PHE A 10 14.00 -10.35 5.85
CA PHE A 10 14.32 -8.92 5.85
C PHE A 10 13.14 -8.04 5.39
N LEU A 11 12.40 -8.47 4.35
CA LEU A 11 11.27 -7.68 3.83
C LEU A 11 10.04 -7.69 4.75
N THR A 12 9.77 -8.80 5.44
CA THR A 12 8.56 -8.98 6.25
C THR A 12 8.30 -7.85 7.25
N PRO A 13 9.23 -7.45 8.14
CA PRO A 13 8.97 -6.39 9.11
C PRO A 13 8.70 -5.03 8.44
N ILE A 14 9.41 -4.71 7.36
CA ILE A 14 9.23 -3.47 6.59
C ILE A 14 7.84 -3.48 5.91
N ALA A 15 7.44 -4.62 5.35
CA ALA A 15 6.14 -4.80 4.72
C ALA A 15 4.98 -4.60 5.70
N ILE A 16 5.10 -5.16 6.91
CA ILE A 16 4.08 -5.03 7.95
C ILE A 16 3.96 -3.59 8.43
N LEU A 17 5.09 -2.93 8.71
CA LEU A 17 5.09 -1.55 9.23
C LEU A 17 4.45 -0.58 8.22
N THR A 18 4.87 -0.66 6.97
CA THR A 18 4.32 0.19 5.89
C THR A 18 2.85 -0.09 5.60
N HIS A 19 2.40 -1.34 5.75
CA HIS A 19 0.99 -1.67 5.61
C HIS A 19 0.15 -1.10 6.76
N LEU A 20 0.63 -1.22 8.00
CA LEU A 20 -0.07 -0.71 9.17
C LEU A 20 -0.19 0.81 9.14
N GLU A 21 0.90 1.51 8.80
CA GLU A 21 0.91 2.97 8.64
C GLU A 21 -0.07 3.42 7.55
N ASN A 22 -0.02 2.81 6.36
CA ASN A 22 -0.94 3.17 5.27
C ASN A 22 -2.40 2.85 5.62
N SER A 23 -2.67 1.78 6.38
CA SER A 23 -4.03 1.44 6.83
C SER A 23 -4.55 2.47 7.82
N TRP A 24 -3.71 2.89 8.78
CA TRP A 24 -4.04 3.94 9.72
C TRP A 24 -4.31 5.29 9.02
N MET A 25 -3.43 5.72 8.11
CA MET A 25 -3.62 6.94 7.33
C MET A 25 -4.92 6.92 6.50
N LYS A 26 -5.26 5.77 5.89
CA LYS A 26 -6.52 5.61 5.15
C LYS A 26 -7.74 5.71 6.05
N ALA A 27 -7.67 5.13 7.25
CA ALA A 27 -8.76 5.20 8.21
C ALA A 27 -8.92 6.63 8.77
N VAL A 28 -7.82 7.36 8.96
CA VAL A 28 -7.84 8.80 9.27
C VAL A 28 -8.54 9.59 8.15
N ASP A 29 -8.09 9.45 6.90
CA ASP A 29 -8.67 10.14 5.74
C ASP A 29 -10.17 9.86 5.57
N ALA A 30 -10.61 8.62 5.87
CA ALA A 30 -12.01 8.22 5.78
C ALA A 30 -12.94 8.92 6.79
N ASN A 31 -12.41 9.31 7.96
CA ASN A 31 -13.19 9.92 9.03
C ASN A 31 -13.13 11.46 9.04
N LEU A 32 -12.18 12.05 8.31
CA LEU A 32 -12.03 13.51 8.20
C LEU A 32 -13.29 14.23 7.70
N PRO A 33 -14.03 13.73 6.68
CA PRO A 33 -15.26 14.39 6.22
C PRO A 33 -16.36 14.41 7.28
N SER A 34 -16.55 13.30 8.01
CA SER A 34 -17.55 13.22 9.10
C SER A 34 -17.23 14.21 10.22
N MET A 35 -15.95 14.30 10.61
CA MET A 35 -15.48 15.28 11.58
C MET A 35 -15.74 16.71 11.11
N LEU A 36 -15.48 16.98 9.83
CA LEU A 36 -15.73 18.31 9.26
C LEU A 36 -17.22 18.66 9.28
N LYS A 37 -18.10 17.69 9.00
CA LYS A 37 -19.55 17.89 9.03
C LYS A 37 -20.04 18.28 10.44
N GLU A 38 -19.61 17.56 11.48
CA GLU A 38 -19.94 17.94 12.86
C GLU A 38 -19.35 19.30 13.25
N LEU A 39 -18.17 19.65 12.71
CA LEU A 39 -17.61 20.98 12.90
C LEU A 39 -18.51 22.06 12.30
N VAL A 40 -19.02 21.85 11.07
CA VAL A 40 -19.97 22.77 10.42
C VAL A 40 -21.24 22.91 11.26
N ASP A 41 -21.82 21.80 11.71
CA ASP A 41 -23.04 21.82 12.53
C ASP A 41 -22.85 22.65 13.82
N GLY A 42 -21.67 22.55 14.44
CA GLY A 42 -21.31 23.37 15.59
C GLY A 42 -21.19 24.86 15.26
N LEU A 43 -20.61 25.20 14.10
CA LEU A 43 -20.50 26.58 13.63
C LEU A 43 -21.88 27.18 13.32
N SER A 44 -22.76 26.43 12.64
CA SER A 44 -24.14 26.83 12.35
C SER A 44 -24.98 27.02 13.62
N ALA A 45 -24.62 26.33 14.72
CA ALA A 45 -25.20 26.53 16.05
C ALA A 45 -24.65 27.78 16.79
N GLY A 46 -23.75 28.54 16.15
CA GLY A 46 -23.18 29.77 16.69
C GLY A 46 -21.93 29.58 17.56
N LEU A 47 -21.34 28.38 17.59
CA LEU A 47 -20.06 28.17 18.28
C LEU A 47 -18.92 28.83 17.49
N SER A 48 -17.92 29.35 18.20
CA SER A 48 -16.65 29.74 17.57
C SER A 48 -15.88 28.50 17.06
N LEU A 49 -15.03 28.64 16.05
CA LEU A 49 -14.19 27.56 15.51
C LEU A 49 -13.45 26.74 16.59
N PRO A 50 -12.75 27.36 17.56
CA PRO A 50 -12.12 26.64 18.66
C PRO A 50 -13.12 25.85 19.51
N GLN A 51 -14.29 26.43 19.82
CA GLN A 51 -15.32 25.79 20.63
C GLN A 51 -16.00 24.63 19.90
N ALA A 52 -16.35 24.82 18.62
CA ALA A 52 -16.93 23.77 17.78
C ALA A 52 -15.97 22.57 17.70
N LEU A 53 -14.68 22.81 17.49
CA LEU A 53 -13.66 21.76 17.45
C LEU A 53 -13.51 21.01 18.78
N ILE A 54 -13.57 21.72 19.91
CA ILE A 54 -13.57 21.09 21.24
C ILE A 54 -14.82 20.23 21.42
N THR A 55 -15.98 20.66 20.94
CA THR A 55 -17.23 19.88 20.98
C THR A 55 -17.12 18.61 20.15
N VAL A 56 -16.59 18.70 18.92
CA VAL A 56 -16.32 17.54 18.04
C VAL A 56 -15.34 16.56 18.69
N ALA A 57 -14.28 17.06 19.34
CA ALA A 57 -13.34 16.20 20.05
C ALA A 57 -13.95 15.48 21.25
N LYS A 58 -15.00 16.05 21.86
CA LYS A 58 -15.76 15.45 22.97
C LYS A 58 -16.82 14.46 22.51
N SER A 59 -17.50 14.71 21.38
CA SER A 59 -18.48 13.79 20.81
C SER A 59 -17.81 12.45 20.44
N GLY A 60 -16.63 12.53 19.82
CA GLY A 60 -15.87 11.35 19.39
C GLY A 60 -16.61 10.52 18.34
N GLY A 61 -16.11 9.31 18.07
CA GLY A 61 -16.72 8.44 17.06
C GLY A 61 -16.07 8.53 15.68
N PHE A 62 -14.91 9.19 15.58
CA PHE A 62 -14.12 9.31 14.35
C PHE A 62 -12.98 8.29 14.28
N GLY A 63 -13.03 7.26 15.13
CA GLY A 63 -12.07 6.15 15.17
C GLY A 63 -10.64 6.63 15.44
N PRO A 64 -9.69 6.44 14.50
CA PRO A 64 -8.28 6.81 14.72
C PRO A 64 -8.04 8.31 14.88
N LEU A 65 -9.02 9.17 14.54
CA LEU A 65 -8.96 10.62 14.75
C LEU A 65 -9.23 11.05 16.19
N ASP A 66 -9.91 10.23 16.99
CA ASP A 66 -10.38 10.63 18.33
C ASP A 66 -9.22 11.02 19.26
N LYS A 67 -8.12 10.26 19.22
CA LYS A 67 -6.95 10.53 20.07
C LYS A 67 -6.24 11.83 19.65
N PRO A 68 -5.90 12.05 18.35
CA PRO A 68 -5.40 13.34 17.87
C PRO A 68 -6.33 14.53 18.15
N LEU A 69 -7.64 14.36 17.96
CA LEU A 69 -8.63 15.41 18.20
C LEU A 69 -8.72 15.79 19.67
N LYS A 70 -8.67 14.81 20.58
CA LYS A 70 -8.63 15.09 22.02
C LYS A 70 -7.37 15.86 22.41
N LYS A 71 -6.22 15.52 21.84
CA LYS A 71 -4.98 16.28 22.07
C LYS A 71 -5.13 17.73 21.60
N LEU A 72 -5.64 17.94 20.39
CA LEU A 72 -5.92 19.27 19.84
C LEU A 72 -6.85 20.09 20.73
N ALA A 73 -7.94 19.47 21.22
CA ALA A 73 -8.87 20.14 22.12
C ALA A 73 -8.23 20.51 23.46
N VAL A 74 -7.34 19.66 24.00
CA VAL A 74 -6.57 19.97 25.20
C VAL A 74 -5.66 21.17 24.94
N ASP A 75 -4.85 21.14 23.89
CA ASP A 75 -3.90 22.22 23.57
C ASP A 75 -4.62 23.58 23.41
N VAL A 76 -5.75 23.61 22.68
CA VAL A 76 -6.56 24.81 22.50
C VAL A 76 -7.21 25.28 23.81
N SER A 77 -7.73 24.36 24.63
CA SER A 77 -8.35 24.72 25.92
C SER A 77 -7.34 25.25 26.95
N TRP A 78 -6.07 24.91 26.80
CA TRP A 78 -4.96 25.41 27.63
C TRP A 78 -4.37 26.73 27.12
N GLY A 79 -4.99 27.33 26.09
CA GLY A 79 -4.62 28.65 25.59
C GLY A 79 -3.57 28.65 24.47
N ALA A 80 -3.24 27.49 23.88
CA ALA A 80 -2.36 27.46 22.72
C ALA A 80 -3.01 28.19 21.52
N PRO A 81 -2.23 28.90 20.69
CA PRO A 81 -2.75 29.54 19.48
C PRO A 81 -3.42 28.50 18.56
N PHE A 82 -4.69 28.72 18.23
CA PHE A 82 -5.51 27.77 17.45
C PHE A 82 -4.83 27.32 16.15
N THR A 83 -4.21 28.25 15.43
CA THR A 83 -3.53 27.95 14.15
C THR A 83 -2.30 27.07 14.32
N GLU A 84 -1.59 27.19 15.45
CA GLU A 84 -0.43 26.35 15.77
C GLU A 84 -0.87 24.96 16.21
N ALA A 85 -1.83 24.88 17.14
CA ALA A 85 -2.40 23.62 17.59
C ALA A 85 -2.99 22.80 16.42
N LEU A 86 -3.70 23.47 15.51
CA LEU A 86 -4.24 22.82 14.31
C LEU A 86 -3.13 22.33 13.37
N LYS A 87 -2.03 23.08 13.24
CA LYS A 87 -0.87 22.67 12.45
C LYS A 87 -0.19 21.44 13.06
N ASP A 88 -0.07 21.38 14.37
CA ASP A 88 0.50 20.21 15.06
C ASP A 88 -0.40 18.98 14.94
N PHE A 89 -1.72 19.18 15.00
CA PHE A 89 -2.69 18.12 14.73
C PHE A 89 -2.56 17.57 13.31
N THR A 90 -2.55 18.41 12.27
CA THR A 90 -2.46 17.93 10.88
C THR A 90 -1.09 17.38 10.54
N ASN A 91 -0.02 17.89 11.15
CA ASN A 91 1.32 17.31 11.06
C ASN A 91 1.39 15.92 11.70
N TYR A 92 0.73 15.71 12.84
CA TYR A 92 0.64 14.39 13.48
C TYR A 92 -0.10 13.36 12.61
N LEU A 93 -1.14 13.79 11.88
CA LEU A 93 -1.86 12.90 10.95
C LEU A 93 -1.03 12.54 9.71
N ASP A 94 -0.12 13.43 9.30
CA ASP A 94 0.74 13.34 8.11
C ASP A 94 0.05 12.90 6.80
N THR A 95 -1.25 13.16 6.67
CA THR A 95 -1.98 12.89 5.42
C THR A 95 -2.09 14.14 4.56
N ASN A 96 -2.07 13.94 3.23
CA ASN A 96 -2.27 15.03 2.28
C ASN A 96 -3.66 15.68 2.42
N LEU A 97 -4.67 14.92 2.84
CA LEU A 97 -6.02 15.42 3.05
C LEU A 97 -6.07 16.34 4.28
N ALA A 98 -5.45 15.93 5.38
CA ALA A 98 -5.35 16.73 6.60
C ALA A 98 -4.62 18.06 6.34
N LYS A 99 -3.48 18.04 5.62
CA LYS A 99 -2.74 19.27 5.26
C LYS A 99 -3.55 20.24 4.39
N ARG A 100 -4.38 19.73 3.47
CA ARG A 100 -5.30 20.57 2.69
C ARG A 100 -6.39 21.17 3.57
N LEU A 101 -6.97 20.36 4.44
CA LEU A 101 -8.01 20.80 5.37
C LEU A 101 -7.49 21.89 6.32
N GLN A 102 -6.25 21.76 6.80
CA GLN A 102 -5.57 22.78 7.59
C GLN A 102 -5.63 24.16 6.92
N GLY A 103 -5.26 24.24 5.65
CA GLY A 103 -5.26 25.52 4.91
C GLY A 103 -6.65 26.14 4.84
N ILE A 104 -7.67 25.32 4.56
CA ILE A 104 -9.07 25.76 4.50
C ILE A 104 -9.53 26.30 5.86
N ILE A 105 -9.28 25.55 6.94
CA ILE A 105 -9.70 25.94 8.29
C ILE A 105 -8.99 27.22 8.74
N ILE A 106 -7.68 27.35 8.49
CA ILE A 106 -6.92 28.56 8.89
C ILE A 106 -7.40 29.78 8.12
N GLU A 107 -7.63 29.65 6.81
CA GLU A 107 -8.10 30.76 5.98
C GLU A 107 -9.49 31.21 6.41
N ALA A 108 -10.37 30.26 6.70
CA ALA A 108 -11.71 30.53 7.19
C ALA A 108 -11.70 31.14 8.61
N TYR A 109 -10.80 30.69 9.49
CA TYR A 109 -10.57 31.28 10.81
C TYR A 109 -10.11 32.75 10.72
N ARG A 110 -9.23 33.07 9.77
CA ARG A 110 -8.74 34.44 9.54
C ARG A 110 -9.78 35.35 8.89
N SER A 111 -10.62 34.79 8.02
CA SER A 111 -11.58 35.57 7.22
C SER A 111 -12.81 36.03 8.00
N GLY A 112 -13.17 35.32 9.09
CA GLY A 112 -14.19 35.78 10.05
C GLY A 112 -15.62 35.98 9.50
N GLY A 113 -15.91 35.63 8.24
CA GLY A 113 -17.20 35.86 7.57
C GLY A 113 -17.61 34.73 6.64
N ASP A 114 -18.93 34.43 6.62
CA ASP A 114 -19.64 33.34 5.92
C ASP A 114 -18.88 32.00 5.86
N VAL A 115 -18.30 31.67 7.02
CA VAL A 115 -17.49 30.48 7.28
C VAL A 115 -18.28 29.22 6.95
N GLU A 116 -19.57 29.20 7.27
CA GLU A 116 -20.48 28.08 7.01
C GLU A 116 -20.55 27.70 5.52
N ARG A 117 -20.78 28.66 4.62
CA ARG A 117 -20.87 28.39 3.17
C ARG A 117 -19.57 27.88 2.58
N VAL A 118 -18.44 28.40 3.04
CA VAL A 118 -17.10 27.95 2.61
C VAL A 118 -16.83 26.53 3.10
N PHE A 119 -17.14 26.24 4.37
CA PHE A 119 -16.95 24.91 4.95
C PHE A 119 -17.89 23.86 4.35
N MET A 120 -19.15 24.19 4.07
CA MET A 120 -20.10 23.30 3.40
C MET A 120 -19.60 22.94 1.99
N THR A 121 -19.12 23.92 1.24
CA THR A 121 -18.52 23.70 -0.08
C THR A 121 -17.26 22.83 0.01
N ALA A 122 -16.43 23.03 1.05
CA ALA A 122 -15.25 22.21 1.30
C ALA A 122 -15.61 20.77 1.67
N ALA A 123 -16.63 20.55 2.49
CA ALA A 123 -17.12 19.23 2.87
C ALA A 123 -17.64 18.46 1.65
N GLU A 124 -18.49 19.07 0.82
CA GLU A 124 -18.96 18.45 -0.43
C GLU A 124 -17.81 18.12 -1.37
N HIS A 125 -16.81 19.00 -1.47
CA HIS A 125 -15.64 18.75 -2.29
C HIS A 125 -14.81 17.56 -1.77
N LEU A 126 -14.64 17.45 -0.45
CA LEU A 126 -13.93 16.34 0.19
C LEU A 126 -14.67 15.01 0.01
N ASP A 127 -15.99 15.00 0.14
CA ASP A 127 -16.81 13.81 -0.11
C ASP A 127 -16.67 13.34 -1.57
N ARG A 128 -16.74 14.26 -2.54
CA ARG A 128 -16.50 13.93 -3.95
C ARG A 128 -15.09 13.41 -4.20
N LEU A 129 -14.07 13.99 -3.56
CA LEU A 129 -12.69 13.52 -3.66
C LEU A 129 -12.52 12.11 -3.05
N TRP A 130 -13.21 11.84 -1.94
CA TRP A 130 -13.19 10.54 -1.29
C TRP A 130 -13.87 9.48 -2.16
N GLU A 131 -15.05 9.79 -2.68
CA GLU A 131 -15.79 8.93 -3.60
C GLU A 131 -14.97 8.63 -4.86
N LEU A 132 -14.36 9.65 -5.47
CA LEU A 132 -13.47 9.48 -6.61
C LEU A 132 -12.28 8.56 -6.29
N ARG A 133 -11.66 8.73 -5.12
CA ARG A 133 -10.56 7.87 -4.67
C ARG A 133 -11.03 6.42 -4.49
N LYS A 134 -12.22 6.21 -3.93
CA LYS A 134 -12.82 4.88 -3.74
C LYS A 134 -13.14 4.21 -5.08
N THR A 135 -13.75 4.94 -6.01
CA THR A 135 -14.04 4.46 -7.36
C THR A 135 -12.75 4.07 -8.09
N ARG A 136 -11.75 4.95 -8.09
CA ARG A 136 -10.43 4.66 -8.67
C ARG A 136 -9.80 3.41 -8.07
N ALA A 137 -9.84 3.26 -6.74
CA ALA A 137 -9.30 2.09 -6.06
C ALA A 137 -9.99 0.78 -6.49
N SER A 138 -11.29 0.84 -6.77
CA SER A 138 -12.05 -0.29 -7.32
C SER A 138 -11.66 -0.60 -8.77
N GLU A 139 -11.51 0.43 -9.61
CA GLU A 139 -11.14 0.29 -11.03
C GLU A 139 -9.74 -0.27 -11.24
N VAL A 140 -8.78 0.05 -10.36
CA VAL A 140 -7.40 -0.46 -10.47
C VAL A 140 -7.22 -1.86 -9.87
N ARG A 141 -8.18 -2.32 -9.07
CA ARG A 141 -8.10 -3.61 -8.35
C ARG A 141 -7.98 -4.83 -9.28
N PRO A 142 -8.68 -4.91 -10.43
CA PRO A 142 -8.49 -6.01 -11.39
C PRO A 142 -7.04 -6.18 -11.87
N PHE A 143 -6.29 -5.09 -12.05
CA PHE A 143 -4.88 -5.17 -12.49
C PHE A 143 -3.97 -5.85 -11.47
N MET A 144 -4.31 -5.77 -10.16
CA MET A 144 -3.62 -6.55 -9.14
C MET A 144 -3.74 -8.06 -9.44
N PHE A 145 -4.95 -8.54 -9.76
CA PHE A 145 -5.17 -9.95 -10.05
C PHE A 145 -4.44 -10.42 -11.31
N ILE A 146 -4.34 -9.57 -12.33
CA ILE A 146 -3.58 -9.89 -13.55
C ILE A 146 -2.12 -10.23 -13.21
N ILE A 147 -1.48 -9.46 -12.32
CA ILE A 147 -0.08 -9.69 -11.91
C ILE A 147 0.04 -10.98 -11.08
N TYR A 148 -0.92 -11.27 -10.21
CA TYR A 148 -0.95 -12.54 -9.49
C TYR A 148 -1.07 -13.74 -10.43
N ILE A 149 -1.97 -13.65 -11.42
CA ILE A 149 -2.16 -14.70 -12.42
C ILE A 149 -0.92 -14.86 -13.27
N SER A 150 -0.28 -13.76 -13.72
CA SER A 150 0.95 -13.85 -14.53
C SER A 150 2.07 -14.55 -13.77
N PHE A 151 2.22 -14.28 -12.47
CA PHE A 151 3.21 -14.96 -11.63
C PHE A 151 2.92 -16.46 -11.51
N VAL A 152 1.66 -16.85 -11.31
CA VAL A 152 1.27 -18.27 -11.27
C VAL A 152 1.56 -18.96 -12.62
N VAL A 153 1.21 -18.31 -13.73
CA VAL A 153 1.50 -18.82 -15.08
C VAL A 153 3.02 -18.98 -15.27
N PHE A 154 3.82 -18.01 -14.80
CA PHE A 154 5.28 -18.11 -14.84
C PHE A 154 5.82 -19.30 -14.05
N LEU A 155 5.26 -19.58 -12.86
CA LEU A 155 5.62 -20.77 -12.08
C LEU A 155 5.29 -22.07 -12.82
N VAL A 156 4.12 -22.15 -13.47
CA VAL A 156 3.71 -23.32 -14.27
C VAL A 156 4.64 -23.53 -15.47
N ILE A 157 4.99 -22.45 -16.17
CA ILE A 157 5.97 -22.52 -17.28
C ILE A 157 7.32 -22.98 -16.75
N THR A 158 7.78 -22.43 -15.64
CA THR A 158 9.06 -22.81 -15.02
C THR A 158 9.09 -24.28 -14.61
N TYR A 159 7.98 -24.80 -14.06
CA TYR A 159 7.82 -26.23 -13.77
C TYR A 159 7.95 -27.10 -15.03
N ALA A 160 7.26 -26.72 -16.11
CA ALA A 160 7.31 -27.45 -17.38
C ALA A 160 8.72 -27.43 -17.99
N PHE A 161 9.41 -26.29 -17.94
CA PHE A 161 10.79 -26.19 -18.42
C PHE A 161 11.73 -27.11 -17.64
N ASN A 162 11.66 -27.10 -16.30
CA ASN A 162 12.57 -27.90 -15.48
C ASN A 162 12.32 -29.41 -15.62
N ASN A 163 11.05 -29.84 -15.57
CA ASN A 163 10.70 -31.26 -15.50
C ASN A 163 10.49 -31.91 -16.86
N VAL A 164 10.07 -31.17 -17.88
CA VAL A 164 9.79 -31.73 -19.21
C VAL A 164 10.93 -31.41 -20.17
N LEU A 165 11.27 -30.12 -20.32
CA LEU A 165 12.23 -29.70 -21.34
C LEU A 165 13.67 -30.08 -20.97
N PHE A 166 14.16 -29.70 -19.78
CA PHE A 166 15.54 -29.98 -19.40
C PHE A 166 15.79 -31.46 -19.16
N ALA A 167 14.82 -32.19 -18.61
CA ALA A 167 14.91 -33.64 -18.44
C ALA A 167 14.98 -34.39 -19.79
N SER A 168 14.12 -34.03 -20.76
CA SER A 168 14.14 -34.66 -22.09
C SER A 168 15.40 -34.34 -22.88
N LEU A 169 15.89 -33.11 -22.78
CA LEU A 169 17.16 -32.68 -23.38
C LEU A 169 18.36 -33.41 -22.77
N ALA A 170 18.40 -33.59 -21.44
CA ALA A 170 19.45 -34.37 -20.78
C ALA A 170 19.47 -35.82 -21.26
N GLN A 171 18.32 -36.51 -21.27
CA GLN A 171 18.21 -37.89 -21.75
C GLN A 171 18.63 -38.05 -23.21
N THR A 172 18.20 -37.12 -24.07
CA THR A 172 18.53 -37.14 -25.51
C THR A 172 20.04 -36.93 -25.73
N SER A 173 20.66 -36.06 -24.93
CA SER A 173 22.10 -35.81 -25.01
C SER A 173 22.95 -37.01 -24.53
N GLU A 174 22.48 -37.75 -23.52
CA GLU A 174 23.14 -38.96 -23.03
C GLU A 174 23.05 -40.10 -24.06
N MET A 175 21.89 -40.26 -24.70
CA MET A 175 21.73 -41.20 -25.81
C MET A 175 22.67 -40.88 -26.97
N LEU A 176 22.75 -39.62 -27.41
CA LEU A 176 23.60 -39.19 -28.53
C LEU A 176 25.10 -39.29 -28.21
N ALA A 177 25.49 -39.07 -26.94
CA ALA A 177 26.87 -39.26 -26.48
C ALA A 177 27.31 -40.73 -26.60
N GLY A 178 26.41 -41.69 -26.38
CA GLY A 178 26.67 -43.13 -26.57
C GLY A 178 26.92 -43.54 -28.03
N TYR A 179 26.49 -42.73 -29.00
CA TYR A 179 26.67 -42.98 -30.45
C TYR A 179 27.83 -42.20 -31.08
N GLY A 180 28.63 -41.45 -30.30
CA GLY A 180 29.77 -40.69 -30.82
C GLY A 180 29.41 -39.47 -31.69
N ALA A 181 28.13 -39.08 -31.75
CA ALA A 181 27.65 -37.91 -32.48
C ALA A 181 27.77 -36.64 -31.62
N GLY A 182 28.98 -36.09 -31.54
CA GLY A 182 29.35 -34.98 -30.65
C GLY A 182 28.90 -33.57 -31.09
N GLY A 183 27.59 -33.34 -31.24
CA GLY A 183 27.06 -32.01 -31.62
C GLY A 183 26.27 -31.26 -30.54
N LEU A 184 25.63 -31.97 -29.60
CA LEU A 184 24.66 -31.40 -28.65
C LEU A 184 24.74 -32.09 -27.27
N SER A 185 25.92 -32.08 -26.66
CA SER A 185 26.11 -32.56 -25.29
C SER A 185 25.61 -31.52 -24.28
N ILE A 186 24.38 -31.67 -23.80
CA ILE A 186 23.91 -30.96 -22.62
C ILE A 186 24.48 -31.68 -21.40
N ASN A 187 25.63 -31.19 -20.95
CA ASN A 187 26.28 -31.65 -19.72
C ASN A 187 25.32 -31.45 -18.52
N PRO A 188 25.27 -32.35 -17.52
CA PRO A 188 24.45 -32.15 -16.31
C PRO A 188 24.69 -30.80 -15.62
N VAL A 189 25.91 -30.26 -15.76
CA VAL A 189 26.30 -28.93 -15.27
C VAL A 189 25.51 -27.79 -15.95
N THR A 190 25.22 -27.90 -17.25
CA THR A 190 24.47 -26.88 -17.99
C THR A 190 22.98 -26.88 -17.63
N SER A 191 22.42 -28.06 -17.36
CA SER A 191 21.05 -28.22 -16.85
C SER A 191 20.88 -27.55 -15.47
N ALA A 192 21.80 -27.81 -14.54
CA ALA A 192 21.78 -27.19 -13.21
C ALA A 192 21.89 -25.65 -13.26
N LEU A 193 22.68 -25.12 -14.19
CA LEU A 193 22.82 -23.67 -14.37
C LEU A 193 21.53 -23.03 -14.91
N MET A 194 20.84 -23.71 -15.83
CA MET A 194 19.53 -23.29 -16.34
C MET A 194 18.46 -23.29 -15.25
N SER A 195 18.40 -24.34 -14.42
CA SER A 195 17.51 -24.40 -13.26
C SER A 195 17.80 -23.26 -12.26
N LEU A 196 19.08 -22.96 -12.04
CA LEU A 196 19.49 -21.86 -11.16
C LEU A 196 19.05 -20.49 -11.70
N ILE A 197 19.14 -20.26 -13.02
CA ILE A 197 18.66 -19.01 -13.64
C ILE A 197 17.14 -18.86 -13.44
N LEU A 198 16.37 -19.93 -13.69
CA LEU A 198 14.92 -19.92 -13.48
C LEU A 198 14.57 -19.67 -12.00
N PHE A 199 15.32 -20.26 -11.07
CA PHE A 199 15.15 -20.00 -9.63
C PHE A 199 15.35 -18.51 -9.28
N HIS A 200 16.37 -17.84 -9.83
CA HIS A 200 16.56 -16.41 -9.60
C HIS A 200 15.50 -15.56 -10.29
N ALA A 201 14.99 -15.99 -11.44
CA ALA A 201 13.89 -15.32 -12.14
C ALA A 201 12.60 -15.32 -11.30
N ILE A 202 12.26 -16.43 -10.61
CA ILE A 202 11.12 -16.49 -9.68
C ILE A 202 11.25 -15.43 -8.58
N ILE A 203 12.44 -15.28 -8.01
CA ILE A 203 12.70 -14.29 -6.95
C ILE A 203 12.51 -12.88 -7.48
N LEU A 204 13.10 -12.57 -8.64
CA LEU A 204 13.00 -11.25 -9.25
C LEU A 204 11.55 -10.92 -9.60
N GLU A 205 10.83 -11.83 -10.24
CA GLU A 205 9.45 -11.60 -10.63
C GLU A 205 8.52 -11.45 -9.41
N GLY A 206 8.67 -12.29 -8.38
CA GLY A 206 7.88 -12.16 -7.15
C GLY A 206 8.15 -10.84 -6.41
N PHE A 207 9.42 -10.44 -6.33
CA PHE A 207 9.81 -9.19 -5.69
C PHE A 207 9.27 -7.97 -6.44
N PHE A 208 9.59 -7.85 -7.73
CA PHE A 208 9.19 -6.69 -8.55
C PHE A 208 7.70 -6.69 -8.86
N GLY A 209 7.08 -7.85 -9.10
CA GLY A 209 5.65 -7.99 -9.31
C GLY A 209 4.85 -7.43 -8.13
N GLY A 210 5.27 -7.73 -6.90
CA GLY A 210 4.64 -7.17 -5.70
C GLY A 210 4.79 -5.65 -5.58
N LEU A 211 5.95 -5.09 -5.92
CA LEU A 211 6.18 -3.64 -5.93
C LEU A 211 5.32 -2.94 -6.99
N ILE A 212 5.18 -3.54 -8.18
CA ILE A 212 4.33 -3.04 -9.27
C ILE A 212 2.87 -3.03 -8.81
N ILE A 213 2.39 -4.10 -8.15
CA ILE A 213 1.03 -4.13 -7.57
C ILE A 213 0.83 -2.95 -6.62
N GLY A 214 1.80 -2.67 -5.74
CA GLY A 214 1.74 -1.52 -4.83
C GLY A 214 1.62 -0.19 -5.56
N LYS A 215 2.44 0.01 -6.60
CA LYS A 215 2.45 1.25 -7.39
C LYS A 215 1.13 1.47 -8.13
N ILE A 216 0.55 0.43 -8.73
CA ILE A 216 -0.70 0.53 -9.49
C ILE A 216 -1.88 0.78 -8.55
N THR A 217 -1.95 0.06 -7.42
CA THR A 217 -3.14 0.07 -6.56
C THR A 217 -3.18 1.26 -5.60
N THR A 218 -2.04 1.64 -5.05
CA THR A 218 -1.96 2.68 -4.01
C THR A 218 -1.17 3.91 -4.44
N GLY A 219 -0.51 3.88 -5.60
CA GLY A 219 0.37 4.96 -6.08
C GLY A 219 1.76 4.98 -5.44
N LYS A 220 1.99 4.23 -4.34
CA LYS A 220 3.26 4.13 -3.62
C LYS A 220 3.90 2.75 -3.86
N LEU A 221 5.18 2.73 -4.24
CA LEU A 221 5.94 1.48 -4.41
C LEU A 221 6.01 0.68 -3.11
N PHE A 222 6.28 1.35 -2.00
CA PHE A 222 6.47 0.70 -0.69
C PHE A 222 5.21 -0.02 -0.18
N SER A 223 4.00 0.37 -0.61
CA SER A 223 2.79 -0.37 -0.25
C SER A 223 2.71 -1.76 -0.91
N GLY A 224 3.56 -2.01 -1.92
CA GLY A 224 3.66 -3.29 -2.63
C GLY A 224 4.47 -4.34 -1.89
N LEU A 225 5.26 -3.96 -0.88
CA LEU A 225 6.10 -4.88 -0.12
C LEU A 225 5.35 -6.09 0.46
N ILE A 226 4.11 -5.90 0.93
CA ILE A 226 3.28 -7.01 1.42
C ILE A 226 2.92 -8.00 0.31
N HIS A 227 2.65 -7.50 -0.90
CA HIS A 227 2.37 -8.32 -2.07
C HIS A 227 3.66 -9.02 -2.54
N SER A 228 4.81 -8.34 -2.47
CA SER A 228 6.12 -8.94 -2.76
C SER A 228 6.40 -10.09 -1.81
N VAL A 229 6.18 -9.92 -0.50
CA VAL A 229 6.37 -11.00 0.48
C VAL A 229 5.45 -12.18 0.20
N ILE A 230 4.17 -11.93 -0.12
CA ILE A 230 3.22 -13.00 -0.47
C ILE A 230 3.68 -13.76 -1.72
N LEU A 231 4.03 -13.06 -2.80
CA LEU A 231 4.50 -13.68 -4.04
C LEU A 231 5.82 -14.45 -3.83
N LEU A 232 6.74 -13.90 -3.03
CA LEU A 232 7.99 -14.57 -2.67
C LEU A 232 7.75 -15.83 -1.83
N LEU A 233 6.78 -15.82 -0.91
CA LEU A 233 6.39 -17.03 -0.16
C LEU A 233 5.79 -18.10 -1.08
N ILE A 234 4.90 -17.71 -2.00
CA ILE A 234 4.35 -18.62 -3.01
C ILE A 234 5.47 -19.19 -3.89
N GLY A 235 6.39 -18.33 -4.35
CA GLY A 235 7.55 -18.72 -5.14
C GLY A 235 8.49 -19.65 -4.39
N LEU A 236 8.67 -19.46 -3.07
CA LEU A 236 9.47 -20.35 -2.22
C LEU A 236 8.84 -21.75 -2.17
N LEU A 237 7.55 -21.84 -1.89
CA LEU A 237 6.83 -23.11 -1.86
C LEU A 237 6.85 -23.81 -3.22
N ALA A 238 6.61 -23.07 -4.31
CA ALA A 238 6.67 -23.61 -5.66
C ALA A 238 8.08 -24.07 -6.02
N SER A 239 9.12 -23.35 -5.61
CA SER A 239 10.51 -23.71 -5.90
C SER A 239 10.94 -25.05 -5.29
N GLN A 240 10.34 -25.46 -4.15
CA GLN A 240 10.59 -26.78 -3.54
C GLN A 240 9.97 -27.94 -4.33
N ILE A 241 8.91 -27.65 -5.10
CA ILE A 241 8.22 -28.64 -5.93
C ILE A 241 8.88 -28.72 -7.31
N ILE A 242 9.38 -27.59 -7.82
CA ILE A 242 9.96 -27.48 -9.16
C ILE A 242 11.38 -28.03 -9.22
N PHE A 243 12.22 -27.74 -8.23
CA PHE A 243 13.66 -28.05 -8.20
C PHE A 243 13.99 -29.04 -7.09
#